data_AF-A0A7K4F5Z7-F1
#
_entry.id   AF-A0A7K4F5Z7-F1
#
_cell.length_a   1.000
_cell.length_b   1.000
_cell.length_c   1.000
_cell.angle_alpha   90.00
_cell.angle_beta   90.00
_cell.angle_gamma   90.00
#
_symmetry.space_group_name_H-M   'P 1'
#
loop_
_entity.id
_entity.type
_entity.pdbx_description
1 polymer ?
#
loop_
_entity_poly.entity_id
_entity_poly.type
_entity_poly.pdbx_seq_one_letter_code
_entity_poly.pdbx_strand_id
1 'polypeptide(L)'
;MRFTIIGIALIFVGFIIMGSLGHEYQAATLESDEFGTCYEYFDDMPPAEIDCSFKIMDQVLFFGLVIGFIASGIIALVKGARGDWDNKVKPEDMVGPGGKQADKD
;
A
#
# COMPACT_ATOMS: atom_id res chain seq x y z
N MET A 1 12.36 9.08 12.70
CA MET A 1 11.70 9.48 11.44
C MET A 1 11.72 8.38 10.36
N ARG A 2 12.28 7.19 10.61
CA ARG A 2 12.51 6.19 9.55
C ARG A 2 11.21 5.46 9.22
N PHE A 3 10.49 5.03 10.26
CA PHE A 3 9.21 4.33 10.12
C PHE A 3 8.09 5.25 9.68
N THR A 4 8.09 6.51 10.12
CA THR A 4 7.09 7.48 9.67
C THR A 4 7.23 7.80 8.18
N ILE A 5 8.45 8.02 7.69
CA ILE A 5 8.72 8.27 6.26
C ILE A 5 8.32 7.05 5.43
N ILE A 6 8.68 5.83 5.87
CA ILE A 6 8.28 4.58 5.21
C ILE A 6 6.74 4.46 5.17
N GLY A 7 6.07 4.75 6.28
CA GLY A 7 4.61 4.69 6.35
C GLY A 7 3.92 5.64 5.36
N ILE A 8 4.39 6.88 5.26
CA ILE A 8 3.87 7.88 4.31
C ILE A 8 4.12 7.41 2.87
N ALA A 9 5.34 6.93 2.56
CA ALA A 9 5.69 6.44 1.23
C ALA A 9 4.80 5.26 0.80
N LEU A 10 4.55 4.29 1.69
CA LEU A 10 3.70 3.13 1.41
C LEU A 10 2.24 3.54 1.10
N ILE A 11 1.68 4.46 1.90
CA ILE A 11 0.33 4.97 1.66
C ILE A 11 0.26 5.71 0.31
N PHE A 12 1.27 6.53 0.01
CA PHE A 12 1.31 7.30 -1.22
C PHE A 12 1.41 6.40 -2.46
N VAL A 13 2.23 5.35 -2.41
CA VAL A 13 2.31 4.34 -3.47
C VAL A 13 0.97 3.63 -3.67
N GLY A 14 0.28 3.27 -2.58
CA GLY A 14 -1.06 2.68 -2.65
C GLY A 14 -2.06 3.57 -3.39
N PHE A 15 -2.06 4.88 -3.11
CA PHE A 15 -2.92 5.83 -3.81
C PHE A 15 -2.52 6.08 -5.27
N ILE A 16 -1.23 6.08 -5.61
CA ILE A 16 -0.79 6.20 -7.01
C ILE A 16 -1.25 5.00 -7.84
N ILE A 17 -1.08 3.78 -7.31
CA ILE A 17 -1.51 2.55 -7.99
C ILE A 17 -3.04 2.58 -8.18
N MET A 18 -3.78 2.96 -7.14
CA MET A 18 -5.24 3.11 -7.24
C MET A 18 -5.64 4.18 -8.26
N GLY A 19 -4.98 5.34 -8.29
CA GLY A 19 -5.32 6.43 -9.20
C GLY A 19 -4.95 6.18 -10.67
N SER A 20 -3.89 5.42 -10.93
CA SER A 20 -3.41 5.13 -12.30
C SER A 20 -4.13 3.93 -12.93
N LEU A 21 -4.35 2.87 -12.16
CA LEU A 21 -4.87 1.59 -12.67
C LEU A 21 -6.30 1.31 -12.22
N GLY A 22 -6.83 2.04 -11.23
CA GLY A 22 -8.13 1.73 -10.63
C GLY A 22 -9.34 1.87 -11.56
N HIS A 23 -9.22 2.61 -12.67
CA HIS A 23 -10.32 2.80 -13.61
C HIS A 23 -10.74 1.49 -14.30
N GLU A 24 -9.79 0.62 -14.61
CA GLU A 24 -10.05 -0.66 -15.29
C GLU A 24 -10.71 -1.67 -14.35
N TYR A 25 -10.29 -1.66 -13.08
CA TYR A 25 -10.84 -2.55 -12.06
C TYR A 25 -12.19 -2.10 -11.51
N GLN A 26 -12.56 -0.81 -11.59
CA GLN A 26 -13.90 -0.34 -11.22
C GLN A 26 -14.96 -0.72 -12.27
N ALA A 27 -14.60 -0.65 -13.55
CA ALA A 27 -15.49 -1.00 -14.66
C ALA A 27 -15.92 -2.47 -14.64
N ALA A 28 -15.02 -3.39 -14.24
CA ALA A 28 -15.32 -4.82 -14.13
C ALA A 28 -16.46 -5.12 -13.12
N THR A 29 -16.48 -4.42 -11.98
CA THR A 29 -17.57 -4.55 -10.99
C THR A 29 -18.93 -4.16 -11.56
N LEU A 30 -19.01 -3.06 -12.31
CA LEU A 30 -20.26 -2.60 -12.92
C LEU A 30 -20.77 -3.55 -14.00
N GLU A 31 -19.86 -4.07 -14.83
CA GLU A 31 -20.19 -5.05 -15.87
C GLU A 31 -20.75 -6.35 -15.27
N SER A 32 -20.18 -6.81 -14.15
CA SER A 32 -20.63 -8.03 -13.45
C SER A 32 -21.96 -7.88 -12.72
N ASP A 33 -22.25 -6.70 -12.14
CA ASP A 33 -23.45 -6.46 -11.33
C ASP A 33 -24.69 -6.19 -12.22
N GLU A 34 -24.49 -5.65 -13.43
CA GLU A 34 -25.60 -5.19 -14.29
C GLU A 34 -25.91 -6.13 -15.49
N PHE A 35 -24.92 -6.89 -16.00
CA PHE A 35 -25.11 -7.68 -17.23
C PHE A 35 -24.93 -9.20 -17.08
N GLY A 36 -24.42 -9.68 -15.93
CA GLY A 36 -24.31 -11.12 -15.62
C GLY A 36 -23.46 -11.95 -16.59
N THR A 37 -22.77 -11.30 -17.53
CA THR A 37 -21.91 -11.89 -18.57
C THR A 37 -20.64 -11.07 -18.62
N CYS A 38 -19.48 -11.72 -18.46
CA CYS A 38 -18.18 -11.04 -18.43
C CYS A 38 -17.44 -11.30 -19.74
N TYR A 39 -16.99 -10.23 -20.39
CA TYR A 39 -16.19 -10.33 -21.62
C TYR A 39 -14.77 -9.84 -21.38
N GLU A 40 -13.80 -10.54 -21.98
CA GLU A 40 -12.42 -10.08 -22.08
C GLU A 40 -12.21 -9.52 -23.48
N TYR A 41 -11.93 -8.22 -23.55
CA TYR A 41 -11.70 -7.52 -24.81
C TYR A 41 -10.19 -7.56 -25.11
N PHE A 42 -9.82 -8.29 -26.15
CA PHE A 42 -8.46 -8.34 -26.66
C PHE A 42 -8.34 -7.40 -27.86
N ASP A 43 -7.20 -6.73 -28.01
CA ASP A 43 -6.95 -5.86 -29.17
C ASP A 43 -6.89 -6.65 -30.50
N ASP A 44 -6.56 -7.94 -30.43
CA ASP A 44 -6.22 -8.77 -31.59
C ASP A 44 -7.29 -9.82 -31.96
N MET A 45 -8.32 -9.99 -31.13
CA MET A 45 -9.32 -11.04 -31.31
C MET A 45 -10.71 -10.62 -30.80
N PRO A 46 -11.80 -11.19 -31.36
CA PRO A 46 -13.15 -10.89 -30.89
C PRO A 46 -13.30 -11.22 -29.39
N PRO A 47 -14.09 -10.42 -28.65
CA PRO A 47 -14.21 -10.54 -27.21
C PRO A 47 -14.70 -11.93 -26.81
N ALA A 48 -13.98 -12.55 -25.87
CA ALA A 48 -14.30 -13.89 -25.38
C ALA A 48 -15.09 -13.79 -24.08
N GLU A 49 -16.14 -14.60 -23.96
CA GLU A 49 -16.88 -14.76 -22.71
C GLU A 49 -16.01 -15.54 -21.72
N ILE A 50 -15.77 -14.94 -20.56
CA ILE A 50 -14.98 -15.55 -19.47
C ILE A 50 -15.83 -15.67 -18.21
N ASP A 51 -15.49 -16.65 -17.38
CA ASP A 51 -16.12 -16.81 -16.07
C ASP A 51 -15.88 -15.55 -15.22
N CYS A 52 -16.97 -14.88 -14.83
CA CYS A 52 -16.91 -13.67 -14.01
C CYS A 52 -16.11 -13.86 -12.69
N SER A 53 -16.00 -15.10 -12.19
CA SER A 53 -15.15 -15.40 -11.03
C SER A 53 -13.68 -15.05 -11.23
N PHE A 54 -13.11 -15.23 -12.42
CA PHE A 54 -11.70 -14.91 -12.67
C PHE A 54 -11.47 -13.39 -12.72
N LYS A 55 -12.34 -12.66 -13.43
CA LYS A 55 -12.28 -11.19 -13.51
C LYS A 55 -12.47 -10.52 -12.14
N ILE A 56 -13.38 -11.04 -11.33
CA ILE A 56 -13.59 -10.58 -9.94
C ILE A 56 -12.40 -10.93 -9.06
N MET A 57 -11.75 -12.09 -9.26
CA MET A 57 -10.56 -12.47 -8.50
C MET A 57 -9.39 -11.51 -8.74
N ASP A 58 -9.14 -11.11 -9.98
CA ASP A 58 -8.09 -10.14 -10.31
C ASP A 58 -8.39 -8.77 -9.69
N GLN A 59 -9.65 -8.35 -9.69
CA GLN A 59 -10.10 -7.15 -9.00
C GLN A 59 -9.88 -7.24 -7.48
N VAL A 60 -10.28 -8.35 -6.86
CA VAL A 60 -10.07 -8.58 -5.42
C VAL A 60 -8.59 -8.62 -5.08
N LEU A 61 -7.75 -9.22 -5.92
CA LEU A 61 -6.31 -9.25 -5.75
C LEU A 61 -5.70 -7.85 -5.85
N PHE A 62 -6.11 -7.06 -6.84
CA PHE A 62 -5.67 -5.68 -7.01
C PHE A 62 -6.03 -4.82 -5.79
N PHE A 63 -7.30 -4.80 -5.40
CA PHE A 63 -7.73 -4.03 -4.23
C PHE A 63 -7.12 -4.57 -2.94
N GLY A 64 -6.95 -5.89 -2.81
CA GLY A 64 -6.29 -6.52 -1.67
C GLY A 64 -4.83 -6.07 -1.53
N LEU A 65 -4.10 -5.97 -2.64
CA LEU A 65 -2.73 -5.48 -2.67
C LEU A 65 -2.66 -3.99 -2.30
N VAL A 66 -3.57 -3.15 -2.82
CA VAL A 66 -3.67 -1.73 -2.46
C VAL A 66 -4.00 -1.54 -0.98
N ILE A 67 -4.96 -2.30 -0.45
CA ILE A 67 -5.30 -2.32 0.99
C ILE A 67 -4.09 -2.77 1.80
N GLY A 68 -3.31 -3.75 1.32
CA GLY A 68 -2.07 -4.19 1.96
C GLY A 68 -1.04 -3.06 2.10
N PHE A 69 -0.85 -2.25 1.05
CA PHE A 69 0.03 -1.08 1.12
C PHE A 69 -0.47 -0.03 2.11
N ILE A 70 -1.76 0.29 2.09
CA ILE A 70 -2.33 1.30 3.00
C ILE A 70 -2.27 0.81 4.45
N ALA A 71 -2.67 -0.44 4.72
CA ALA A 71 -2.67 -1.02 6.05
C ALA A 71 -1.26 -1.12 6.64
N SER A 72 -0.28 -1.60 5.84
CA SER A 72 1.13 -1.64 6.28
C SER A 72 1.69 -0.25 6.56
N GLY A 73 1.33 0.75 5.74
CA GLY A 73 1.68 2.14 5.98
C GLY A 73 1.08 2.72 7.26
N ILE A 74 -0.19 2.44 7.55
CA ILE A 74 -0.85 2.84 8.81
C ILE A 74 -0.15 2.18 10.01
N ILE A 75 0.17 0.89 9.94
CA ILE A 75 0.88 0.18 11.01
C ILE A 75 2.26 0.81 11.26
N ALA A 76 3.00 1.13 10.18
CA ALA A 76 4.29 1.79 10.27
C ALA A 76 4.18 3.20 10.91
N LEU A 77 3.15 3.96 10.55
CA LEU A 77 2.86 5.27 11.17
C LEU A 77 2.54 5.16 12.65
N VAL A 78 1.65 4.24 13.05
CA VAL A 78 1.31 4.02 14.46
C VAL A 78 2.55 3.64 15.26
N LYS A 79 3.36 2.74 14.71
CA LYS A 79 4.60 2.26 15.34
C LYS A 79 5.68 3.35 15.42
N GLY A 80 5.78 4.22 14.40
CA GLY A 80 6.73 5.34 14.38
C GLY A 80 6.30 6.50 15.27
N ALA A 81 5.00 6.77 15.40
CA ALA A 81 4.47 7.88 16.20
C ALA A 81 4.32 7.53 17.69
N ARG A 82 3.85 6.32 18.03
CA ARG A 82 3.67 5.88 19.43
C ARG A 82 4.88 5.12 19.99
N GLY A 83 5.73 4.57 19.13
CA GLY A 83 6.85 3.75 19.54
C GLY A 83 8.18 4.50 19.51
N ASP A 84 9.09 4.02 20.33
CA ASP A 84 10.50 4.43 20.40
C ASP A 84 11.34 3.91 19.23
N TRP A 85 10.71 3.24 18.25
CA TRP A 85 11.35 2.71 17.04
C TRP A 85 12.02 3.80 16.19
N ASP A 86 11.45 4.99 16.19
CA ASP A 86 12.02 6.15 15.49
C ASP A 86 13.01 6.95 16.36
N ASN A 87 13.00 6.74 17.67
CA ASN A 87 13.83 7.42 18.68
C ASN A 87 15.00 6.56 19.19
N LYS A 88 15.06 5.27 18.82
CA LYS A 88 16.17 4.38 19.16
C LYS A 88 17.36 4.68 18.25
N VAL A 89 18.06 5.76 18.57
CA VAL A 89 19.31 6.15 17.93
C VAL A 89 20.46 5.42 18.64
N LYS A 90 21.46 4.99 17.88
CA LYS A 90 22.66 4.42 18.50
C LYS A 90 23.38 5.52 19.30
N PRO A 91 24.04 5.20 20.43
CA PRO A 91 24.70 6.19 21.26
C PRO A 91 25.79 6.96 20.49
N GLU A 92 26.45 6.33 19.51
CA GLU A 92 27.42 7.00 18.63
C GLU A 92 26.81 8.09 17.72
N ASP A 93 25.51 7.99 17.43
CA ASP A 93 24.76 8.89 16.55
C ASP A 93 23.89 9.88 17.35
N MET A 94 23.99 9.88 18.70
CA MET A 94 23.26 10.79 19.57
C MET A 94 23.91 12.19 19.56
N VAL A 95 23.26 13.12 18.86
CA VAL A 95 23.64 14.54 18.88
C VAL A 95 22.71 15.31 19.82
N GLY A 96 23.18 15.56 21.05
CA GLY A 96 22.46 16.30 22.09
C GLY A 96 23.21 16.29 23.43
N PRO A 97 22.87 17.18 24.39
CA PRO A 97 23.52 17.21 25.70
C PRO A 97 23.14 15.94 26.48
N GLY A 98 24.04 14.97 26.47
CA GLY A 98 23.88 13.66 27.11
C GLY A 98 25.08 12.73 26.90
N GLY A 99 25.99 13.04 25.97
CA GLY A 99 27.10 12.16 25.62
C GLY A 99 28.39 12.28 26.43
N LYS A 100 28.55 13.25 27.36
CA LYS A 100 29.81 13.44 28.10
C LYS A 100 29.61 14.02 29.51
N GLN A 101 29.14 13.20 30.44
CA GLN A 101 29.27 13.50 31.88
C GLN A 101 29.33 12.22 32.73
N ALA A 102 30.13 11.25 32.28
CA ALA A 102 30.44 10.04 33.03
C ALA A 102 31.94 9.68 32.93
N ASP A 103 32.78 10.67 32.65
CA ASP A 103 34.24 10.52 32.67
C ASP A 103 34.84 11.87 33.08
N LYS A 104 35.04 12.01 34.40
CA LYS A 104 36.07 12.82 35.06
C LYS A 104 35.86 12.73 36.58
N ASP A 105 36.57 11.77 37.15
CA ASP A 105 37.11 11.85 38.50
C ASP A 105 38.01 13.10 38.66
#